data_AF-A0A1Y5FTX7-F1
#
_entry.id   AF-A0A1Y5FTX7-F1
#
_cell.length_a   1.000
_cell.length_b   1.000
_cell.length_c   1.000
_cell.angle_alpha   90.00
_cell.angle_beta   90.00
_cell.angle_gamma   90.00
#
_symmetry.space_group_name_H-M   'P 1'
#
loop_
_entity.id
_entity.type
_entity.pdbx_description
1 polymer ?
#
loop_
_entity_poly.entity_id
_entity_poly.type
_entity_poly.pdbx_seq_one_letter_code
_entity_poly.pdbx_strand_id
1 'polypeptide(L)'
;MPEEISLPEPASGSYARKLLISGIGILGSLIVISIAYWFWAAYQMETGLTRWVDKQRSRGFEITHGQLSLGGFPFVVQATLETPKITSPDGWHWQTQRLIAEATPWSPLSMQIDLSGEHLVDGLPQNAPAINVVSSQAKSTARLSLEGELLSARLKADNLSVTREGHHPLSIATLDTTLGPLRAATAENPLQEFNILVKAQDINHPELKKTPLGGPISQLNLDGTLYGKIPKEKIEKALHIWRDTGGFLSLHDASMRWGPMLIDTRGKLALDNHLRPAGQLESRIEGADEVVKQLEENGLLNKGQSFGIKLSLAALGKTNDRGRHEIEAPLLMKDGWLSVGPIRLFKLPVLVK
;
A
#
# COMPACT_ATOMS: atom_id res chain seq x y z
N MET A 1 19.06 87.97 3.64
CA MET A 1 17.58 87.82 3.57
C MET A 1 17.30 86.38 3.19
N PRO A 2 16.34 85.69 3.82
CA PRO A 2 16.33 84.24 3.91
C PRO A 2 15.82 83.54 2.65
N GLU A 3 16.32 82.31 2.52
CA GLU A 3 16.13 81.27 1.50
C GLU A 3 14.65 80.96 1.18
N GLU A 4 14.32 81.04 -0.10
CA GLU A 4 13.05 80.58 -0.66
C GLU A 4 13.14 79.06 -0.92
N ILE A 5 12.81 78.26 0.10
CA ILE A 5 12.71 76.81 -0.03
C ILE A 5 11.32 76.48 -0.61
N SER A 6 11.30 76.25 -1.93
CA SER A 6 10.13 75.69 -2.62
C SER A 6 9.86 74.28 -2.12
N LEU A 7 8.69 74.07 -1.51
CA LEU A 7 8.18 72.75 -1.15
C LEU A 7 7.67 72.05 -2.42
N PRO A 8 8.06 70.79 -2.70
CA PRO A 8 7.49 70.05 -3.82
C PRO A 8 6.02 69.76 -3.53
N GLU A 9 5.14 70.01 -4.51
CA GLU A 9 3.72 69.63 -4.45
C GLU A 9 3.59 68.12 -4.17
N PRO A 10 2.71 67.69 -3.24
CA PRO A 10 2.46 66.27 -3.02
C PRO A 10 1.62 65.72 -4.18
N ALA A 11 2.27 65.26 -5.25
CA ALA A 11 1.66 64.33 -6.17
C ALA A 11 1.43 63.00 -5.42
N SER A 12 0.17 62.54 -5.24
CA SER A 12 -0.23 61.11 -5.24
C SER A 12 -1.57 60.73 -4.55
N GLY A 13 -2.44 61.65 -4.11
CA GLY A 13 -3.71 61.26 -3.45
C GLY A 13 -4.68 60.41 -4.31
N SER A 14 -4.75 60.67 -5.62
CA SER A 14 -5.66 59.96 -6.54
C SER A 14 -5.13 58.58 -6.96
N TYR A 15 -3.82 58.45 -7.16
CA TYR A 15 -3.20 57.17 -7.52
C TYR A 15 -3.19 56.19 -6.35
N ALA A 16 -2.87 56.64 -5.13
CA ALA A 16 -2.95 55.79 -3.94
C ALA A 16 -4.39 55.30 -3.68
N ARG A 17 -5.40 56.17 -3.86
CA ARG A 17 -6.81 55.79 -3.72
C ARG A 17 -7.27 54.81 -4.81
N LYS A 18 -6.85 55.00 -6.06
CA LYS A 18 -7.13 54.05 -7.16
C LYS A 18 -6.46 52.69 -6.93
N LEU A 19 -5.23 52.67 -6.43
CA LEU A 19 -4.51 51.45 -6.04
C LEU A 19 -5.17 50.72 -4.86
N LEU A 20 -5.68 51.47 -3.87
CA LEU A 20 -6.44 50.88 -2.76
C LEU A 20 -7.78 50.30 -3.22
N ILE A 21 -8.52 51.01 -4.07
CA ILE A 21 -9.80 50.52 -4.61
C ILE A 21 -9.59 49.31 -5.51
N SER A 22 -8.57 49.32 -6.38
CA SER A 22 -8.24 48.16 -7.20
C SER A 22 -7.77 46.98 -6.35
N GLY A 23 -6.96 47.22 -5.31
CA GLY A 23 -6.55 46.21 -4.35
C GLY A 23 -7.73 45.55 -3.61
N ILE A 24 -8.68 46.36 -3.13
CA ILE A 24 -9.92 45.86 -2.49
C ILE A 24 -10.77 45.10 -3.50
N GLY A 25 -10.89 45.58 -4.73
CA GLY A 25 -11.64 44.90 -5.80
C GLY A 25 -11.03 43.55 -6.16
N ILE A 26 -9.69 43.46 -6.26
CA ILE A 26 -8.98 42.20 -6.47
C ILE A 26 -9.18 41.26 -5.29
N LEU A 27 -9.04 41.74 -4.06
CA LEU A 27 -9.25 40.93 -2.85
C LEU A 27 -10.70 40.41 -2.77
N GLY A 28 -11.69 41.26 -3.03
CA GLY A 28 -13.09 40.85 -3.10
C GLY A 28 -13.35 39.81 -4.18
N SER A 29 -12.74 39.97 -5.36
CA SER A 29 -12.83 38.99 -6.44
C SER A 29 -12.19 37.66 -6.05
N LEU A 30 -11.02 37.67 -5.42
CA LEU A 30 -10.35 36.46 -4.92
C LEU A 30 -11.20 35.74 -3.87
N ILE A 31 -11.87 36.48 -2.98
CA ILE A 31 -12.78 35.91 -1.99
C ILE A 31 -13.98 35.24 -2.68
N VAL A 32 -14.64 35.92 -3.63
CA VAL A 32 -15.79 35.35 -4.36
C VAL A 32 -15.37 34.12 -5.17
N ILE A 33 -14.21 34.17 -5.83
CA ILE A 33 -13.65 33.04 -6.57
C ILE A 33 -13.37 31.87 -5.61
N SER A 34 -12.73 32.13 -4.47
CA SER A 34 -12.44 31.10 -3.47
C SER A 34 -13.72 30.45 -2.93
N ILE A 35 -14.77 31.24 -2.69
CA ILE A 35 -16.08 30.72 -2.27
C ILE A 35 -16.64 29.81 -3.35
N ALA A 36 -16.71 30.28 -4.60
CA ALA A 36 -17.26 29.51 -5.71
C ALA A 36 -16.50 28.19 -5.94
N TYR A 37 -15.17 28.22 -5.87
CA TYR A 37 -14.34 27.02 -6.01
C TYR A 37 -14.57 26.01 -4.89
N TRP A 38 -14.72 26.48 -3.64
CA TRP A 38 -14.99 25.57 -2.53
C TRP A 38 -16.32 24.83 -2.70
N PHE A 39 -17.41 25.55 -3.05
CA PHE A 39 -18.71 24.93 -3.29
C PHE A 39 -18.70 23.98 -4.50
N TRP A 40 -17.98 24.34 -5.57
CA TRP A 40 -17.77 23.44 -6.71
C TRP A 40 -17.04 22.16 -6.29
N ALA A 41 -15.97 22.26 -5.52
CA ALA A 41 -15.20 21.10 -5.07
C ALA A 41 -15.98 20.21 -4.10
N ALA A 42 -16.74 20.80 -3.17
CA ALA A 42 -17.68 20.11 -2.29
C ALA A 42 -18.72 19.30 -3.08
N TYR A 43 -19.35 19.93 -4.08
CA TYR A 43 -20.29 19.27 -4.99
C TYR A 43 -19.65 18.12 -5.78
N GLN A 44 -18.40 18.28 -6.20
CA GLN A 44 -17.67 17.24 -6.95
C GLN A 44 -17.33 16.02 -6.08
N MET A 45 -16.99 16.21 -4.80
CA MET A 45 -16.78 15.10 -3.87
C MET A 45 -18.07 14.33 -3.60
N GLU A 46 -19.18 15.04 -3.34
CA GLU A 46 -20.49 14.43 -3.13
C GLU A 46 -20.97 13.65 -4.36
N THR A 47 -20.99 14.31 -5.53
CA THR A 47 -21.42 13.68 -6.78
C THR A 47 -20.47 12.54 -7.18
N GLY A 48 -19.18 12.66 -6.87
CA GLY A 48 -18.18 11.61 -7.09
C GLY A 48 -18.45 10.36 -6.26
N LEU A 49 -18.80 10.54 -4.98
CA LEU A 49 -19.22 9.44 -4.11
C LEU A 49 -20.48 8.77 -4.64
N THR A 50 -21.54 9.53 -4.97
CA THR A 50 -22.78 8.96 -5.52
C THR A 50 -22.52 8.16 -6.80
N ARG A 51 -21.78 8.73 -7.75
CA ARG A 51 -21.40 8.03 -9.00
C ARG A 51 -20.61 6.76 -8.73
N TRP A 52 -19.69 6.79 -7.78
CA TRP A 52 -18.92 5.61 -7.40
C TRP A 52 -19.82 4.55 -6.77
N VAL A 53 -20.72 4.93 -5.85
CA VAL A 53 -21.69 4.02 -5.21
C VAL A 53 -22.58 3.35 -6.25
N ASP A 54 -23.17 4.11 -7.18
CA ASP A 54 -24.03 3.56 -8.25
C ASP A 54 -23.26 2.61 -9.17
N LYS A 55 -22.01 2.95 -9.48
CA LYS A 55 -21.11 2.09 -10.27
C LYS A 55 -20.74 0.79 -9.54
N GLN A 56 -20.63 0.78 -8.21
CA GLN A 56 -20.42 -0.46 -7.46
C GLN A 56 -21.71 -1.27 -7.32
N ARG A 57 -22.86 -0.61 -7.14
CA ARG A 57 -24.17 -1.27 -7.11
C ARG A 57 -24.51 -1.99 -8.41
N SER A 58 -24.19 -1.40 -9.56
CA SER A 58 -24.33 -2.09 -10.85
C SER A 58 -23.43 -3.33 -11.01
N ARG A 59 -22.44 -3.51 -10.13
CA ARG A 59 -21.57 -4.69 -10.05
C ARG A 59 -21.99 -5.68 -8.95
N GLY A 60 -23.11 -5.42 -8.29
CA GLY A 60 -23.66 -6.26 -7.23
C GLY A 60 -23.14 -5.95 -5.81
N PHE A 61 -22.34 -4.89 -5.62
CA PHE A 61 -21.98 -4.45 -4.27
C PHE A 61 -23.14 -3.72 -3.63
N GLU A 62 -23.41 -4.01 -2.36
CA GLU A 62 -24.31 -3.23 -1.55
C GLU A 62 -23.49 -2.25 -0.71
N ILE A 63 -23.77 -0.95 -0.86
CA ILE A 63 -23.07 0.10 -0.14
C ILE A 63 -24.10 0.91 0.63
N THR A 64 -23.92 0.95 1.94
CA THR A 64 -24.71 1.71 2.90
C THR A 64 -23.80 2.61 3.69
N HIS A 65 -24.25 3.81 4.00
CA HIS A 65 -23.52 4.75 4.84
C HIS A 65 -24.51 5.61 5.61
N GLY A 66 -24.06 6.17 6.73
CA GLY A 66 -24.77 7.17 7.49
C GLY A 66 -24.70 8.55 6.82
N GLN A 67 -24.78 9.59 7.64
CA GLN A 67 -24.72 10.97 7.17
C GLN A 67 -23.37 11.28 6.52
N LEU A 68 -23.41 11.97 5.37
CA LEU A 68 -22.28 12.65 4.76
C LEU A 68 -22.34 14.13 5.14
N SER A 69 -21.29 14.66 5.75
CA SER A 69 -21.17 16.09 6.06
C SER A 69 -19.93 16.69 5.40
N LEU A 70 -20.07 17.88 4.84
CA LEU A 70 -18.99 18.63 4.17
C LEU A 70 -18.59 19.85 5.00
N GLY A 71 -17.29 20.09 5.16
CA GLY A 71 -16.71 21.17 5.95
C GLY A 71 -15.33 21.63 5.46
N GLY A 72 -14.61 22.44 6.25
CA GLY A 72 -13.24 22.90 5.95
C GLY A 72 -13.12 24.21 5.14
N PHE A 73 -14.25 24.89 4.88
CA PHE A 73 -14.29 26.15 4.14
C PHE A 73 -13.32 27.22 4.67
N PRO A 74 -12.66 28.02 3.79
CA PRO A 74 -12.71 27.98 2.32
C PRO A 74 -11.55 27.20 1.67
N PHE A 75 -10.59 26.72 2.46
CA PHE A 75 -9.30 26.26 1.93
C PHE A 75 -9.19 24.73 1.80
N VAL A 76 -10.05 23.98 2.47
CA VAL A 76 -10.08 22.51 2.44
C VAL A 76 -11.53 22.06 2.27
N VAL A 77 -11.77 21.05 1.44
CA VAL A 77 -13.04 20.35 1.44
C VAL A 77 -12.85 19.07 2.25
N GLN A 78 -13.43 19.03 3.43
CA GLN A 78 -13.43 17.89 4.32
C GLN A 78 -14.79 17.18 4.23
N ALA A 79 -14.80 15.95 3.75
CA ALA A 79 -15.96 15.07 3.73
C ALA A 79 -15.86 14.05 4.86
N THR A 80 -16.83 14.06 5.77
CA THR A 80 -16.95 13.07 6.85
C THR A 80 -18.13 12.15 6.54
N LEU A 81 -17.84 10.84 6.46
CA LEU A 81 -18.82 9.80 6.19
C LEU A 81 -18.95 8.90 7.41
N GLU A 82 -20.14 8.90 8.02
CA GLU A 82 -20.41 8.10 9.22
C GLU A 82 -20.84 6.67 8.85
N THR A 83 -20.40 5.69 9.63
CA THR A 83 -20.79 4.26 9.53
C THR A 83 -20.80 3.68 8.11
N PRO A 84 -19.76 3.88 7.28
CA PRO A 84 -19.73 3.28 5.95
C PRO A 84 -19.60 1.77 6.05
N LYS A 85 -20.42 1.07 5.26
CA LYS A 85 -20.43 -0.38 5.12
C LYS A 85 -20.52 -0.77 3.65
N ILE A 86 -19.64 -1.67 3.25
CA ILE A 86 -19.57 -2.25 1.90
C ILE A 86 -19.78 -3.75 2.04
N THR A 87 -20.83 -4.28 1.42
CA THR A 87 -21.04 -5.73 1.27
C THR A 87 -20.77 -6.10 -0.18
N SER A 88 -19.92 -7.10 -0.37
CA SER A 88 -19.56 -7.60 -1.69
C SER A 88 -20.59 -8.62 -2.20
N PRO A 89 -20.64 -8.84 -3.53
CA PRO A 89 -21.41 -9.95 -4.12
C PRO A 89 -20.96 -11.34 -3.62
N ASP A 90 -19.75 -11.42 -3.06
CA ASP A 90 -19.12 -12.65 -2.58
C ASP A 90 -19.43 -12.95 -1.11
N GLY A 91 -20.21 -12.08 -0.46
CA GLY A 91 -20.68 -12.26 0.91
C GLY A 91 -19.81 -11.56 1.96
N TRP A 92 -18.54 -11.25 1.66
CA TRP A 92 -17.72 -10.49 2.60
C TRP A 92 -18.23 -9.06 2.72
N HIS A 93 -18.18 -8.50 3.93
CA HIS A 93 -18.49 -7.10 4.16
C HIS A 93 -17.44 -6.41 5.02
N TRP A 94 -17.17 -5.15 4.69
CA TRP A 94 -16.28 -4.26 5.42
C TRP A 94 -17.09 -3.12 6.02
N GLN A 95 -16.76 -2.73 7.25
CA GLN A 95 -17.34 -1.56 7.90
C GLN A 95 -16.34 -0.83 8.79
N THR A 96 -16.57 0.46 8.98
CA THR A 96 -15.85 1.28 9.97
C THR A 96 -16.80 2.31 10.57
N GLN A 97 -16.39 2.95 11.66
CA GLN A 97 -17.22 3.94 12.36
C GLN A 97 -17.31 5.26 11.59
N ARG A 98 -16.19 5.70 11.00
CA ARG A 98 -16.10 7.00 10.33
C ARG A 98 -14.96 7.00 9.31
N LEU A 99 -15.16 7.68 8.19
CA LEU A 99 -14.10 8.05 7.25
C LEU A 99 -14.05 9.56 7.10
N ILE A 100 -12.83 10.11 7.07
CA ILE A 100 -12.62 11.53 6.80
C ILE A 100 -11.75 11.64 5.55
N ALA A 101 -12.26 12.31 4.52
CA ALA A 101 -11.52 12.59 3.29
C ALA A 101 -11.36 14.11 3.13
N GLU A 102 -10.15 14.55 2.85
CA GLU A 102 -9.78 15.96 2.68
C GLU A 102 -9.19 16.17 1.30
N ALA A 103 -9.60 17.23 0.61
CA ALA A 103 -9.00 17.67 -0.64
C ALA A 103 -8.90 19.19 -0.69
N THR A 104 -7.95 19.71 -1.47
CA THR A 104 -7.94 21.14 -1.76
C THR A 104 -9.00 21.48 -2.82
N PRO A 105 -9.65 22.66 -2.77
CA PRO A 105 -10.69 23.03 -3.73
C PRO A 105 -10.25 23.00 -5.20
N TRP A 106 -8.96 23.24 -5.48
CA TRP A 106 -8.40 23.20 -6.83
C TRP A 106 -7.91 21.81 -7.27
N SER A 107 -7.98 20.80 -6.41
CA SER A 107 -7.59 19.42 -6.74
C SER A 107 -8.49 18.38 -6.03
N PRO A 108 -9.82 18.39 -6.28
CA PRO A 108 -10.79 17.56 -5.54
C PRO A 108 -10.61 16.06 -5.75
N LEU A 109 -9.91 15.64 -6.82
CA LEU A 109 -9.63 14.23 -7.13
C LEU A 109 -8.31 13.72 -6.52
N SER A 110 -7.57 14.58 -5.82
CA SER A 110 -6.38 14.21 -5.05
C SER A 110 -6.70 14.35 -3.57
N MET A 111 -7.17 13.26 -2.97
CA MET A 111 -7.68 13.25 -1.61
C MET A 111 -6.67 12.66 -0.63
N GLN A 112 -6.67 13.16 0.60
CA GLN A 112 -6.10 12.52 1.76
C GLN A 112 -7.23 11.94 2.60
N ILE A 113 -7.17 10.66 2.92
CA ILE A 113 -8.19 9.91 3.62
C ILE A 113 -7.59 9.46 4.95
N ASP A 114 -8.23 9.82 6.05
CA ASP A 114 -7.96 9.26 7.37
C ASP A 114 -8.67 7.90 7.48
N LEU A 115 -7.86 6.86 7.64
CA LEU A 115 -8.25 5.46 7.85
C LEU A 115 -7.88 5.01 9.27
N SER A 116 -7.62 5.94 10.19
CA SER A 116 -7.33 5.62 11.58
C SER A 116 -8.59 5.12 12.28
N GLY A 117 -8.42 4.23 13.23
CA GLY A 117 -9.51 3.61 13.98
C GLY A 117 -9.69 2.14 13.64
N GLU A 118 -10.92 1.67 13.81
CA GLU A 118 -11.29 0.25 13.73
C GLU A 118 -11.98 -0.06 12.40
N HIS A 119 -11.53 -1.12 11.75
CA HIS A 119 -12.10 -1.66 10.52
C HIS A 119 -12.43 -3.14 10.71
N LEU A 120 -13.70 -3.47 10.56
CA LEU A 120 -14.18 -4.85 10.64
C LEU A 120 -14.39 -5.41 9.24
N VAL A 121 -13.81 -6.57 8.95
CA VAL A 121 -14.04 -7.36 7.74
C VAL A 121 -14.63 -8.71 8.16
N ASP A 122 -15.82 -9.03 7.69
CA ASP A 122 -16.53 -10.27 8.03
C ASP A 122 -17.18 -10.88 6.77
N GLY A 123 -17.89 -12.00 6.89
CA GLY A 123 -18.46 -12.74 5.76
C GLY A 123 -17.38 -13.40 4.89
N LEU A 124 -16.24 -13.74 5.48
CA LEU A 124 -15.11 -14.34 4.79
C LEU A 124 -15.42 -15.79 4.35
N PRO A 125 -14.78 -16.29 3.27
CA PRO A 125 -15.02 -17.64 2.76
C PRO A 125 -14.87 -18.73 3.84
N GLN A 126 -15.62 -19.82 3.71
CA GLN A 126 -15.59 -20.96 4.65
C GLN A 126 -16.02 -20.61 6.09
N ASN A 127 -16.88 -19.59 6.25
CA ASN A 127 -17.31 -19.07 7.55
C ASN A 127 -16.13 -18.72 8.47
N ALA A 128 -15.09 -18.18 7.85
CA ALA A 128 -13.91 -17.68 8.53
C ALA A 128 -14.31 -16.56 9.51
N PRO A 129 -13.82 -16.57 10.77
CA PRO A 129 -14.15 -15.50 11.72
C PRO A 129 -13.74 -14.13 11.23
N ALA A 130 -14.48 -13.11 11.65
CA ALA A 130 -14.22 -11.72 11.30
C ALA A 130 -12.79 -11.29 11.65
N ILE A 131 -12.23 -10.46 10.78
CA ILE A 131 -10.93 -9.80 10.96
C ILE A 131 -11.19 -8.38 11.42
N ASN A 132 -10.59 -8.01 12.54
CA ASN A 132 -10.59 -6.64 13.02
C ASN A 132 -9.21 -6.02 12.84
N VAL A 133 -9.15 -4.89 12.13
CA VAL A 133 -7.94 -4.15 11.82
C VAL A 133 -8.01 -2.80 12.53
N VAL A 134 -7.05 -2.53 13.40
CA VAL A 134 -6.97 -1.30 14.18
C VAL A 134 -5.66 -0.60 13.89
N SER A 135 -5.69 0.71 13.68
CA SER A 135 -4.49 1.55 13.61
C SER A 135 -4.71 2.88 14.31
N SER A 136 -3.70 3.34 15.07
CA SER A 136 -3.75 4.64 15.74
C SER A 136 -3.58 5.82 14.78
N GLN A 137 -2.84 5.61 13.69
CA GLN A 137 -2.58 6.61 12.68
C GLN A 137 -2.49 5.91 11.33
N ALA A 138 -3.50 6.07 10.49
CA ALA A 138 -3.49 5.57 9.12
C ALA A 138 -3.97 6.66 8.17
N LYS A 139 -3.07 7.13 7.30
CA LYS A 139 -3.35 8.15 6.30
C LYS A 139 -3.11 7.58 4.92
N SER A 140 -4.12 7.69 4.06
CA SER A 140 -4.02 7.32 2.66
C SER A 140 -4.10 8.56 1.78
N THR A 141 -3.22 8.71 0.80
CA THR A 141 -3.45 9.64 -0.31
C THR A 141 -3.95 8.86 -1.51
N ALA A 142 -4.93 9.40 -2.24
CA ALA A 142 -5.50 8.76 -3.42
C ALA A 142 -5.69 9.80 -4.53
N ARG A 143 -5.26 9.45 -5.74
CA ARG A 143 -5.50 10.23 -6.95
C ARG A 143 -6.43 9.47 -7.87
N LEU A 144 -7.52 10.11 -8.26
CA LEU A 144 -8.54 9.54 -9.13
C LEU A 144 -8.53 10.22 -10.50
N SER A 145 -8.93 9.50 -11.54
CA SER A 145 -9.31 10.07 -12.84
C SER A 145 -10.70 10.72 -12.75
N LEU A 146 -11.10 11.49 -13.78
CA LEU A 146 -12.43 12.09 -13.87
C LEU A 146 -13.55 11.02 -13.92
N GLU A 147 -13.23 9.84 -14.44
CA GLU A 147 -14.09 8.65 -14.52
C GLU A 147 -14.16 7.84 -13.22
N GLY A 148 -13.45 8.31 -12.18
CA GLY A 148 -13.37 7.70 -10.86
C GLY A 148 -12.47 6.46 -10.82
N GLU A 149 -11.48 6.36 -11.70
CA GLU A 149 -10.49 5.27 -11.65
C GLU A 149 -9.30 5.65 -10.76
N LEU A 150 -8.78 4.69 -9.99
CA LEU A 150 -7.62 4.94 -9.13
C LEU A 150 -6.34 5.01 -9.98
N LEU A 151 -5.69 6.17 -10.00
CA LEU A 151 -4.42 6.40 -10.70
C LEU A 151 -3.23 6.02 -9.82
N SER A 152 -3.28 6.42 -8.55
CA SER A 152 -2.27 6.08 -7.55
C SER A 152 -2.85 6.19 -6.14
N ALA A 153 -2.39 5.35 -5.23
CA ALA A 153 -2.66 5.46 -3.80
C ALA A 153 -1.38 5.28 -2.99
N ARG A 154 -1.28 5.93 -1.83
CA ARG A 154 -0.26 5.63 -0.83
C ARG A 154 -0.89 5.56 0.54
N LEU A 155 -0.72 4.45 1.25
CA LEU A 155 -1.16 4.29 2.63
C LEU A 155 0.06 4.26 3.55
N LYS A 156 0.07 5.14 4.55
CA LYS A 156 0.97 5.08 5.71
C LYS A 156 0.16 4.76 6.95
N ALA A 157 0.52 3.70 7.67
CA ALA A 157 -0.14 3.29 8.88
C ALA A 157 0.88 2.93 9.97
N ASP A 158 0.64 3.40 11.19
CA ASP A 158 1.44 3.10 12.37
C ASP A 158 0.62 2.29 13.37
N ASN A 159 1.32 1.41 14.11
CA ASN A 159 0.74 0.51 15.11
C ASN A 159 -0.47 -0.27 14.59
N LEU A 160 -0.33 -0.88 13.42
CA LEU A 160 -1.38 -1.71 12.84
C LEU A 160 -1.51 -3.01 13.65
N SER A 161 -2.72 -3.31 14.11
CA SER A 161 -3.06 -4.56 14.78
C SER A 161 -4.17 -5.26 14.01
N VAL A 162 -3.92 -6.50 13.60
CA VAL A 162 -4.88 -7.37 12.94
C VAL A 162 -5.21 -8.50 13.91
N THR A 163 -6.48 -8.58 14.29
CA THR A 163 -7.00 -9.58 15.23
C THR A 163 -8.09 -10.39 14.55
N ARG A 164 -8.19 -11.67 14.94
CA ARG A 164 -9.21 -12.59 14.44
C ARG A 164 -9.50 -13.62 15.51
N GLU A 165 -10.77 -13.91 15.75
CA GLU A 165 -11.16 -14.88 16.77
C GLU A 165 -10.51 -16.25 16.52
N GLY A 166 -9.99 -16.87 17.57
CA GLY A 166 -9.29 -18.16 17.49
C GLY A 166 -7.87 -18.08 16.89
N HIS A 167 -7.38 -16.90 16.53
CA HIS A 167 -6.04 -16.69 15.97
C HIS A 167 -5.24 -15.68 16.80
N HIS A 168 -3.92 -15.84 16.76
CA HIS A 168 -3.02 -14.87 17.38
C HIS A 168 -3.00 -13.54 16.62
N PRO A 169 -2.86 -12.40 17.32
CA PRO A 169 -2.79 -11.10 16.67
C PRO A 169 -1.51 -10.96 15.83
N LEU A 170 -1.65 -10.30 14.67
CA LEU A 170 -0.53 -9.80 13.87
C LEU A 170 -0.40 -8.30 14.12
N SER A 171 0.78 -7.83 14.51
CA SER A 171 1.07 -6.41 14.66
C SER A 171 2.17 -5.96 13.72
N ILE A 172 2.04 -4.75 13.16
CA ILE A 172 3.04 -4.11 12.31
C ILE A 172 3.28 -2.70 12.85
N ALA A 173 4.51 -2.37 13.22
CA ALA A 173 4.81 -1.07 13.83
C ALA A 173 4.64 0.08 12.83
N THR A 174 5.18 -0.08 11.61
CA THR A 174 4.99 0.88 10.52
C THR A 174 4.74 0.15 9.21
N LEU A 175 3.79 0.66 8.43
CA LEU A 175 3.44 0.18 7.09
C LEU A 175 3.35 1.37 6.14
N ASP A 176 4.11 1.33 5.06
CA ASP A 176 4.07 2.32 3.97
C ASP A 176 3.91 1.57 2.65
N THR A 177 2.76 1.75 2.01
CA THR A 177 2.45 1.11 0.74
C THR A 177 2.15 2.16 -0.31
N THR A 178 2.65 1.96 -1.52
CA THR A 178 2.30 2.78 -2.68
C THR A 178 1.84 1.88 -3.81
N LEU A 179 0.70 2.23 -4.40
CA LEU A 179 0.12 1.60 -5.57
C LEU A 179 0.06 2.62 -6.70
N GLY A 180 0.54 2.24 -7.87
CA GLY A 180 0.61 3.09 -9.05
C GLY A 180 1.93 3.89 -9.18
N PRO A 181 2.09 4.64 -10.29
CA PRO A 181 1.05 4.95 -11.26
C PRO A 181 0.63 3.74 -12.10
N LEU A 182 -0.64 3.72 -12.51
CA LEU A 182 -1.13 2.84 -13.55
C LEU A 182 -0.69 3.37 -14.92
N ARG A 183 0.07 2.58 -15.68
CA ARG A 183 0.42 2.90 -17.07
C ARG A 183 -0.31 1.96 -18.01
N ALA A 184 -1.00 2.52 -19.00
CA ALA A 184 -1.69 1.76 -20.02
C ALA A 184 -0.70 1.02 -20.93
N ALA A 185 -1.15 -0.06 -21.55
CA ALA A 185 -0.38 -0.75 -22.58
C ALA A 185 -0.08 0.18 -23.77
N THR A 186 1.11 0.07 -24.33
CA THR A 186 1.58 0.82 -25.49
C THR A 186 2.00 -0.14 -26.62
N ALA A 187 2.37 0.39 -27.78
CA ALA A 187 2.92 -0.42 -28.86
C ALA A 187 4.26 -1.09 -28.48
N GLU A 188 5.02 -0.49 -27.55
CA GLU A 188 6.30 -1.01 -27.05
C GLU A 188 6.11 -2.00 -25.90
N ASN A 189 5.19 -1.71 -24.97
CA ASN A 189 4.85 -2.56 -23.84
C ASN A 189 3.37 -2.99 -23.93
N PRO A 190 3.07 -4.19 -24.46
CA PRO A 190 1.69 -4.62 -24.71
C PRO A 190 0.90 -4.93 -23.43
N LEU A 191 1.57 -4.95 -22.27
CA LEU A 191 0.95 -5.19 -20.98
C LEU A 191 0.81 -3.88 -20.19
N GLN A 192 -0.31 -3.75 -19.49
CA GLN A 192 -0.53 -2.69 -18.51
C GLN A 192 0.46 -2.85 -17.35
N GLU A 193 0.97 -1.73 -16.82
CA GLU A 193 1.91 -1.71 -15.69
C GLU A 193 1.28 -1.05 -14.46
N PHE A 194 1.50 -1.63 -13.29
CA PHE A 194 1.10 -1.04 -12.02
C PHE A 194 2.21 -1.21 -10.99
N ASN A 195 2.85 -0.09 -10.62
CA ASN A 195 3.92 -0.10 -9.63
C ASN A 195 3.37 -0.41 -8.23
N ILE A 196 4.12 -1.21 -7.46
CA ILE A 196 3.78 -1.64 -6.10
C ILE A 196 5.03 -1.42 -5.25
N LEU A 197 4.89 -0.61 -4.20
CA LEU A 197 5.89 -0.47 -3.15
C LEU A 197 5.25 -0.88 -1.83
N VAL A 198 5.93 -1.72 -1.05
CA VAL A 198 5.54 -2.08 0.32
C VAL A 198 6.77 -1.96 1.20
N LYS A 199 6.65 -1.25 2.31
CA LYS A 199 7.65 -1.22 3.38
C LYS A 199 6.93 -1.47 4.68
N ALA A 200 7.36 -2.49 5.41
CA ALA A 200 6.83 -2.83 6.71
C ALA A 200 7.98 -3.03 7.70
N GLN A 201 7.81 -2.54 8.92
CA GLN A 201 8.79 -2.70 10.00
C GLN A 201 8.14 -3.36 11.22
N ASP A 202 8.95 -4.15 11.91
CA ASP A 202 8.59 -4.89 13.12
C ASP A 202 7.26 -5.65 12.99
N ILE A 203 7.19 -6.53 11.98
CA ILE A 203 6.07 -7.44 11.79
C ILE A 203 6.18 -8.54 12.83
N ASN A 204 5.21 -8.57 13.74
CA ASN A 204 5.22 -9.48 14.87
C ASN A 204 3.96 -10.33 14.89
N HIS A 205 4.16 -11.63 15.09
CA HIS A 205 3.09 -12.61 15.27
C HIS A 205 3.57 -13.64 16.29
N PRO A 206 2.76 -14.04 17.29
CA PRO A 206 3.18 -14.98 18.33
C PRO A 206 3.80 -16.30 17.82
N GLU A 207 3.36 -16.81 16.67
CA GLU A 207 3.95 -18.02 16.06
C GLU A 207 5.41 -17.83 15.62
N LEU A 208 5.87 -16.59 15.37
CA LEU A 208 7.28 -16.33 15.03
C LEU A 208 8.22 -16.77 16.15
N LYS A 209 7.79 -16.68 17.42
CA LYS A 209 8.56 -17.14 18.58
C LYS A 209 8.80 -18.65 18.60
N LYS A 210 7.99 -19.43 17.87
CA LYS A 210 8.17 -20.88 17.72
C LYS A 210 9.16 -21.24 16.61
N THR A 211 9.54 -20.26 15.78
CA THR A 211 10.54 -20.47 14.73
C THR A 211 11.95 -20.28 15.30
N PRO A 212 12.98 -20.92 14.72
CA PRO A 212 14.38 -20.70 15.11
C PRO A 212 14.81 -19.23 15.01
N LEU A 213 14.19 -18.49 14.09
CA LEU A 213 14.49 -17.08 13.82
C LEU A 213 13.88 -16.13 14.86
N GLY A 214 12.93 -16.61 15.66
CA GLY A 214 12.16 -15.78 16.58
C GLY A 214 11.32 -14.72 15.87
N GLY A 215 10.89 -13.70 16.60
CA GLY A 215 10.27 -12.50 16.04
C GLY A 215 10.85 -11.24 16.71
N PRO A 216 10.59 -10.05 16.15
CA PRO A 216 9.81 -9.79 14.93
C PRO A 216 10.59 -10.07 13.63
N ILE A 217 9.87 -10.07 12.50
CA ILE A 217 10.49 -9.75 11.21
C ILE A 217 10.72 -8.24 11.22
N SER A 218 11.97 -7.82 11.44
CA SER A 218 12.32 -6.41 11.65
C SER A 218 12.02 -5.53 10.43
N GLN A 219 12.16 -6.07 9.23
CA GLN A 219 11.91 -5.32 8.00
C GLN A 219 11.49 -6.22 6.84
N LEU A 220 10.50 -5.76 6.08
CA LEU A 220 10.10 -6.29 4.79
C LEU A 220 9.96 -5.13 3.81
N ASN A 221 10.71 -5.14 2.70
CA ASN A 221 10.51 -4.22 1.59
C ASN A 221 10.20 -5.00 0.31
N LEU A 222 9.33 -4.44 -0.51
CA LEU A 222 9.01 -4.91 -1.84
C LEU A 222 8.89 -3.69 -2.76
N ASP A 223 9.67 -3.68 -3.83
CA ASP A 223 9.54 -2.83 -5.00
C ASP A 223 9.34 -3.72 -6.22
N GLY A 224 8.17 -3.59 -6.84
CA GLY A 224 7.84 -4.33 -8.03
C GLY A 224 6.88 -3.59 -8.96
N THR A 225 6.77 -4.12 -10.18
CA THR A 225 5.74 -3.73 -11.14
C THR A 225 4.92 -4.95 -11.50
N LEU A 226 3.62 -4.84 -11.32
CA LEU A 226 2.66 -5.80 -11.79
C LEU A 226 2.37 -5.53 -13.28
N TYR A 227 2.56 -6.55 -14.11
CA TYR A 227 2.29 -6.52 -15.54
C TYR A 227 0.99 -7.28 -15.84
N GLY A 228 0.20 -6.75 -16.75
CA GLY A 228 -1.08 -7.34 -17.18
C GLY A 228 -2.28 -6.67 -16.52
N LYS A 229 -3.41 -6.70 -17.23
CA LYS A 229 -4.66 -6.08 -16.77
C LYS A 229 -5.33 -6.97 -15.73
N ILE A 230 -5.55 -6.46 -14.52
CA ILE A 230 -6.43 -7.11 -13.56
C ILE A 230 -7.88 -6.75 -13.95
N PRO A 231 -8.70 -7.73 -14.37
CA PRO A 231 -10.09 -7.45 -14.70
C PRO A 231 -10.90 -7.13 -13.44
N LYS A 232 -11.98 -6.36 -13.61
CA LYS A 232 -12.90 -5.98 -12.53
C LYS A 232 -13.89 -7.14 -12.28
N GLU A 233 -13.37 -8.27 -11.84
CA GLU A 233 -14.07 -9.55 -11.60
C GLU A 233 -13.85 -10.00 -10.14
N LYS A 234 -14.52 -11.08 -9.72
CA LYS A 234 -14.20 -11.75 -8.44
C LYS A 234 -12.71 -12.11 -8.40
N ILE A 235 -12.06 -11.96 -7.25
CA ILE A 235 -10.59 -12.04 -7.14
C ILE A 235 -10.03 -13.34 -7.72
N GLU A 236 -10.67 -14.49 -7.47
CA GLU A 236 -10.27 -15.79 -8.02
C GLU A 236 -10.28 -15.79 -9.57
N LYS A 237 -11.43 -15.42 -10.17
CA LYS A 237 -11.59 -15.31 -11.62
C LYS A 237 -10.66 -14.27 -12.21
N ALA A 238 -10.44 -13.16 -11.51
CA ALA A 238 -9.54 -12.10 -11.93
C ALA A 238 -8.09 -12.57 -11.99
N LEU A 239 -7.64 -13.36 -10.99
CA LEU A 239 -6.31 -13.95 -10.98
C LEU A 239 -6.13 -15.01 -12.08
N HIS A 240 -7.16 -15.82 -12.36
CA HIS A 240 -7.15 -16.72 -13.50
C HIS A 240 -6.98 -15.97 -14.83
N ILE A 241 -7.81 -14.95 -15.09
CA ILE A 241 -7.72 -14.15 -16.32
C ILE A 241 -6.36 -13.44 -16.40
N TRP A 242 -5.89 -12.84 -15.30
CA TRP A 242 -4.60 -12.14 -15.27
C TRP A 242 -3.45 -13.10 -15.59
N ARG A 243 -3.43 -14.29 -15.00
CA ARG A 243 -2.47 -15.35 -15.32
C ARG A 243 -2.56 -15.77 -16.80
N ASP A 244 -3.76 -16.09 -17.27
CA ASP A 244 -3.99 -16.65 -18.61
C ASP A 244 -3.72 -15.62 -19.72
N THR A 245 -3.73 -14.32 -19.38
CA THR A 245 -3.33 -13.21 -20.27
C THR A 245 -1.84 -12.85 -20.17
N GLY A 246 -1.03 -13.69 -19.51
CA GLY A 246 0.42 -13.52 -19.42
C GLY A 246 0.86 -12.54 -18.32
N GLY A 247 0.03 -12.29 -17.32
CA GLY A 247 0.36 -11.42 -16.19
C GLY A 247 1.49 -11.98 -15.33
N PHE A 248 2.36 -11.08 -14.87
CA PHE A 248 3.45 -11.40 -13.95
C PHE A 248 3.81 -10.19 -13.06
N LEU A 249 4.41 -10.45 -11.90
CA LEU A 249 5.03 -9.46 -11.02
C LEU A 249 6.53 -9.47 -11.27
N SER A 250 7.07 -8.34 -11.73
CA SER A 250 8.52 -8.10 -11.74
C SER A 250 8.93 -7.51 -10.39
N LEU A 251 9.75 -8.23 -9.64
CA LEU A 251 10.38 -7.75 -8.40
C LEU A 251 11.72 -7.11 -8.75
N HIS A 252 11.82 -5.79 -8.60
CA HIS A 252 13.07 -5.05 -8.82
C HIS A 252 13.99 -5.17 -7.61
N ASP A 253 13.40 -5.02 -6.42
CA ASP A 253 14.06 -5.14 -5.12
C ASP A 253 13.04 -5.70 -4.12
N ALA A 254 13.31 -6.85 -3.54
CA ALA A 254 12.53 -7.35 -2.42
C ALA A 254 13.48 -7.85 -1.35
N SER A 255 13.40 -7.26 -0.16
CA SER A 255 14.32 -7.52 0.94
C SER A 255 13.59 -7.85 2.23
N MET A 256 14.12 -8.80 3.00
CA MET A 256 13.59 -9.22 4.29
C MET A 256 14.70 -9.36 5.32
N ARG A 257 14.48 -8.81 6.50
CA ARG A 257 15.35 -8.96 7.67
C ARG A 257 14.60 -9.69 8.77
N TRP A 258 15.04 -10.90 9.10
CA TRP A 258 14.36 -11.76 10.06
C TRP A 258 15.35 -12.53 10.94
N GLY A 259 15.49 -12.11 12.19
CA GLY A 259 16.50 -12.66 13.10
C GLY A 259 17.90 -12.46 12.50
N PRO A 260 18.74 -13.51 12.40
CA PRO A 260 20.04 -13.41 11.75
C PRO A 260 19.96 -13.31 10.22
N MET A 261 18.82 -13.65 9.61
CA MET A 261 18.70 -13.75 8.17
C MET A 261 18.51 -12.39 7.51
N LEU A 262 19.28 -12.18 6.44
CA LEU A 262 19.07 -11.11 5.47
C LEU A 262 18.87 -11.75 4.12
N ILE A 263 17.75 -11.43 3.46
CA ILE A 263 17.39 -11.99 2.18
C ILE A 263 17.09 -10.84 1.24
N ASP A 264 17.85 -10.71 0.17
CA ASP A 264 17.62 -9.75 -0.92
C ASP A 264 17.31 -10.54 -2.19
N THR A 265 16.23 -10.20 -2.88
CA THR A 265 15.73 -10.97 -4.02
C THR A 265 15.23 -10.08 -5.14
N ARG A 266 15.38 -10.55 -6.37
CA ARG A 266 14.84 -9.92 -7.57
C ARG A 266 14.46 -10.99 -8.58
N GLY A 267 13.53 -10.68 -9.47
CA GLY A 267 13.14 -11.63 -10.51
C GLY A 267 11.68 -11.47 -10.92
N LYS A 268 11.11 -12.53 -11.47
CA LYS A 268 9.74 -12.53 -12.00
C LYS A 268 8.92 -13.64 -11.36
N LEU A 269 7.72 -13.27 -10.93
CA LEU A 269 6.72 -14.19 -10.38
C LEU A 269 5.46 -14.15 -11.22
N ALA A 270 4.97 -15.32 -11.59
CA ALA A 270 3.65 -15.52 -12.16
C ALA A 270 2.85 -16.42 -11.21
N LEU A 271 1.70 -16.90 -11.70
CA LEU A 271 0.90 -17.91 -10.99
C LEU A 271 0.86 -19.20 -11.80
N ASP A 272 0.85 -20.32 -11.09
CA ASP A 272 0.62 -21.63 -11.70
C ASP A 272 -0.89 -21.92 -11.92
N ASN A 273 -1.18 -23.12 -12.40
CA ASN A 273 -2.55 -23.55 -12.68
C ASN A 273 -3.46 -23.57 -11.44
N HIS A 274 -2.88 -23.66 -10.24
CA HIS A 274 -3.59 -23.67 -8.96
C HIS A 274 -3.51 -22.32 -8.24
N LEU A 275 -3.19 -21.23 -8.95
CA LEU A 275 -3.03 -19.88 -8.38
C LEU A 275 -2.00 -19.82 -7.24
N ARG A 276 -0.92 -20.61 -7.34
CA ARG A 276 0.24 -20.52 -6.45
C ARG A 276 1.34 -19.71 -7.12
N PRO A 277 2.17 -18.96 -6.38
CA PRO A 277 3.35 -18.30 -6.94
C PRO A 277 4.23 -19.29 -7.69
N ALA A 278 4.68 -18.89 -8.88
CA ALA A 278 5.58 -19.67 -9.72
C ALA A 278 6.60 -18.75 -10.39
N GLY A 279 7.86 -19.19 -10.47
CA GLY A 279 8.93 -18.39 -11.04
C GLY A 279 10.27 -18.66 -10.38
N GLN A 280 11.26 -17.85 -10.75
CA GLN A 280 12.60 -17.91 -10.20
C GLN A 280 13.01 -16.52 -9.74
N LEU A 281 13.51 -16.44 -8.51
CA LEU A 281 14.13 -15.22 -7.98
C LEU A 281 15.63 -15.47 -7.82
N GLU A 282 16.43 -14.54 -8.32
CA GLU A 282 17.82 -14.44 -7.93
C GLU A 282 17.85 -13.92 -6.50
N SER A 283 18.58 -14.60 -5.62
CA SER A 283 18.55 -14.28 -4.20
C SER A 283 19.94 -14.28 -3.60
N ARG A 284 20.17 -13.30 -2.73
CA ARG A 284 21.35 -13.17 -1.88
C ARG A 284 20.88 -13.37 -0.44
N ILE A 285 21.48 -14.35 0.23
CA ILE A 285 21.06 -14.79 1.56
C ILE A 285 22.28 -14.73 2.48
N GLU A 286 22.15 -14.01 3.58
CA GLU A 286 23.16 -13.96 4.65
C GLU A 286 22.57 -14.49 5.96
N GLY A 287 23.43 -14.99 6.85
CA GLY A 287 23.06 -15.42 8.20
C GLY A 287 22.52 -16.85 8.31
N ALA A 288 22.67 -17.66 7.25
CA ALA A 288 22.19 -19.05 7.24
C ALA A 288 22.94 -19.93 8.26
N ASP A 289 24.22 -19.67 8.50
CA ASP A 289 25.06 -20.43 9.43
C ASP A 289 24.56 -20.31 10.88
N GLU A 290 24.14 -19.11 11.28
CA GLU A 290 23.53 -18.83 12.57
C GLU A 290 22.21 -19.57 12.74
N VAL A 291 21.40 -19.66 11.68
CA VAL A 291 20.14 -20.44 11.71
C VAL A 291 20.43 -21.91 11.93
N VAL A 292 21.42 -22.49 11.23
CA VAL A 292 21.81 -23.89 11.42
C VAL A 292 22.32 -24.12 12.84
N LYS A 293 23.09 -23.18 13.39
CA LYS A 293 23.55 -23.23 14.78
C LYS A 293 22.36 -23.21 15.76
N GLN A 294 21.40 -22.31 15.57
CA GLN A 294 20.20 -22.23 16.42
C GLN A 294 19.33 -23.49 16.32
N LEU A 295 19.21 -24.06 15.12
CA LEU A 295 18.51 -25.34 14.90
C LEU A 295 19.20 -26.50 15.63
N GLU A 296 20.54 -26.53 15.65
CA GLU A 296 21.32 -27.52 16.40
C GLU A 296 21.15 -27.33 17.92
N GLU A 297 21.26 -26.09 18.42
CA GLU A 297 21.11 -25.76 19.85
C GLU A 297 19.71 -26.07 20.38
N ASN A 298 18.68 -25.92 19.54
CA ASN A 298 17.30 -26.24 19.88
C ASN A 298 16.93 -27.71 19.63
N GLY A 299 17.90 -28.55 19.26
CA GLY A 299 17.70 -30.00 19.05
C GLY A 299 16.90 -30.37 17.79
N LEU A 300 16.66 -29.41 16.89
CA LEU A 300 15.98 -29.64 15.61
C LEU A 300 16.90 -30.28 14.57
N LEU A 301 18.21 -30.11 14.72
CA LEU A 301 19.25 -30.79 13.93
C LEU A 301 20.24 -31.46 14.86
N ASN A 302 20.66 -32.67 14.52
CA ASN A 302 21.81 -33.30 15.18
C ASN A 302 23.14 -32.74 14.63
N LYS A 303 24.24 -33.00 15.34
CA LYS A 303 25.59 -32.52 14.97
C LYS A 303 26.02 -32.91 13.56
N GLY A 304 25.69 -34.14 13.12
CA GLY A 304 26.04 -34.62 11.78
C GLY A 304 25.27 -33.90 10.68
N GLN A 305 23.96 -33.68 10.88
CA GLN A 305 23.12 -32.92 9.96
C GLN A 305 23.58 -31.46 9.88
N SER A 306 23.80 -30.82 11.03
CA SER A 306 24.32 -29.45 11.13
C SER A 306 25.66 -29.31 10.40
N PHE A 307 26.59 -30.24 10.60
CA PHE A 307 27.88 -30.26 9.91
C PHE A 307 27.74 -30.37 8.39
N GLY A 308 26.90 -31.29 7.90
CA GLY A 308 26.67 -31.46 6.46
C GLY A 308 26.05 -30.24 5.80
N ILE A 309 25.10 -29.57 6.48
CA ILE A 309 24.50 -28.33 6.00
C ILE A 309 25.55 -27.21 5.98
N LYS A 310 26.29 -26.99 7.08
CA LYS A 310 27.35 -25.97 7.14
C LYS A 310 28.41 -26.17 6.05
N LEU A 311 28.82 -27.40 5.76
CA LEU A 311 29.73 -27.70 4.65
C LEU A 311 29.12 -27.32 3.29
N SER A 312 27.83 -27.61 3.09
CA SER A 312 27.12 -27.25 1.85
C SER A 312 26.97 -25.73 1.71
N LEU A 313 26.67 -25.03 2.81
CA LEU A 313 26.62 -23.56 2.83
C LEU A 313 27.99 -23.00 2.46
N ALA A 314 29.07 -23.44 3.11
CA ALA A 314 30.43 -23.00 2.83
C ALA A 314 30.88 -23.26 1.38
N ALA A 315 30.36 -24.31 0.74
CA ALA A 315 30.65 -24.60 -0.67
C ALA A 315 29.84 -23.73 -1.65
N LEU A 316 28.66 -23.25 -1.24
CA LEU A 316 27.75 -22.43 -2.07
C LEU A 316 27.92 -20.93 -1.88
N GLY A 317 28.51 -20.51 -0.76
CA GLY A 317 28.65 -19.11 -0.40
C GLY A 317 30.09 -18.60 -0.44
N LYS A 318 30.21 -17.29 -0.21
CA LYS A 318 31.46 -16.53 -0.12
C LYS A 318 31.37 -15.58 1.07
N THR A 319 32.52 -15.20 1.63
CA THR A 319 32.54 -14.14 2.64
C THR A 319 32.49 -12.79 1.95
N ASN A 320 31.53 -11.93 2.33
CA ASN A 320 31.42 -10.57 1.80
C ASN A 320 32.35 -9.58 2.54
N ASP A 321 32.40 -8.33 2.06
CA ASP A 321 33.26 -7.28 2.63
C ASP A 321 32.98 -6.95 4.10
N ARG A 322 31.82 -7.36 4.63
CA ARG A 322 31.44 -7.21 6.04
C ARG A 322 31.84 -8.42 6.90
N GLY A 323 32.56 -9.39 6.33
CA GLY A 323 32.96 -10.61 7.01
C GLY A 323 31.82 -11.61 7.22
N ARG A 324 30.66 -11.44 6.58
CA ARG A 324 29.53 -12.35 6.69
C ARG A 324 29.51 -13.33 5.53
N HIS A 325 29.11 -14.56 5.83
CA HIS A 325 28.94 -15.58 4.81
C HIS A 325 27.64 -15.35 4.04
N GLU A 326 27.77 -15.25 2.72
CA GLU A 326 26.74 -14.85 1.78
C GLU A 326 26.56 -15.93 0.71
N ILE A 327 25.32 -16.32 0.46
CA ILE A 327 24.95 -17.32 -0.53
C ILE A 327 24.15 -16.64 -1.63
N GLU A 328 24.65 -16.73 -2.86
CA GLU A 328 23.91 -16.33 -4.06
C GLU A 328 23.30 -17.58 -4.69
N ALA A 329 21.98 -17.74 -4.56
CA ALA A 329 21.29 -18.93 -5.06
C ALA A 329 19.91 -18.58 -5.61
N PRO A 330 19.44 -19.29 -6.66
CA PRO A 330 18.10 -19.10 -7.16
C PRO A 330 17.07 -19.70 -6.20
N LEU A 331 16.09 -18.88 -5.80
CA LEU A 331 14.85 -19.34 -5.19
C LEU A 331 13.88 -19.76 -6.30
N LEU A 332 13.61 -21.06 -6.40
CA LEU A 332 12.72 -21.63 -7.38
C LEU A 332 11.35 -21.91 -6.75
N MET A 333 10.31 -21.33 -7.35
CA MET A 333 8.91 -21.61 -7.04
C MET A 333 8.33 -22.43 -8.18
N LYS A 334 8.22 -23.74 -7.97
CA LYS A 334 7.77 -24.68 -8.99
C LYS A 334 6.97 -25.80 -8.36
N ASP A 335 5.88 -26.20 -9.02
CA ASP A 335 5.00 -27.30 -8.60
C ASP A 335 4.50 -27.18 -7.15
N GLY A 336 4.30 -25.94 -6.68
CA GLY A 336 3.85 -25.64 -5.32
C GLY A 336 4.92 -25.74 -4.22
N TRP A 337 6.20 -25.76 -4.58
CA TRP A 337 7.32 -25.77 -3.64
C TRP A 337 8.22 -24.56 -3.84
N LEU A 338 8.67 -23.97 -2.73
CA LEU A 338 9.83 -23.08 -2.72
C LEU A 338 11.09 -23.92 -2.47
N SER A 339 12.12 -23.73 -3.29
CA SER A 339 13.39 -24.45 -3.19
C SER A 339 14.58 -23.51 -3.37
N VAL A 340 15.71 -23.84 -2.76
CA VAL A 340 17.02 -23.22 -3.02
C VAL A 340 17.90 -24.30 -3.62
N GLY A 341 18.26 -24.16 -4.90
CA GLY A 341 18.96 -25.24 -5.62
C GLY A 341 18.20 -26.58 -5.53
N PRO A 342 18.83 -27.68 -5.11
CA PRO A 342 18.16 -28.99 -4.96
C PRO A 342 17.33 -29.13 -3.68
N ILE A 343 17.38 -28.16 -2.75
CA ILE A 343 16.78 -28.27 -1.42
C ILE A 343 15.38 -27.67 -1.42
N ARG A 344 14.35 -28.47 -1.13
CA ARG A 344 12.98 -27.99 -0.92
C ARG A 344 12.85 -27.40 0.48
N LEU A 345 12.34 -26.18 0.57
CA LEU A 345 12.14 -25.47 1.83
C LEU A 345 10.74 -25.73 2.40
N PHE A 346 9.70 -25.25 1.71
CA PHE A 346 8.31 -25.38 2.15
C PHE A 346 7.32 -25.34 0.98
N LYS A 347 6.09 -25.79 1.24
CA LYS A 347 5.00 -25.74 0.27
C LYS A 347 4.46 -24.31 0.17
N LEU A 348 4.23 -23.87 -1.05
CA LEU A 348 3.61 -22.58 -1.35
C LEU A 348 2.08 -22.69 -1.21
N PRO A 349 1.44 -21.73 -0.53
CA PRO A 349 -0.01 -21.70 -0.42
C PRO A 349 -0.65 -21.32 -1.75
N VAL A 350 -1.90 -21.74 -1.94
CA VAL A 350 -2.80 -21.20 -2.94
C VAL A 350 -3.24 -19.80 -2.49
N LEU A 351 -3.17 -18.80 -3.37
CA LEU A 351 -3.50 -17.41 -2.99
C LEU A 351 -5.00 -17.20 -2.76
N VAL A 352 -5.84 -17.87 -3.53
CA VAL A 352 -7.31 -17.82 -3.43
C VAL A 352 -7.86 -19.21 -3.69
N LYS A 353 -8.71 -19.70 -2.78
CA LYS A 353 -9.33 -21.03 -2.84
C LYS A 353 -10.68 -21.00 -3.50
#